data_AF-A0A0C2IIP0-F1
#
_entry.id   AF-A0A0C2IIP0-F1
#
_cell.length_a   1.000
_cell.length_b   1.000
_cell.length_c   1.000
_cell.angle_alpha   90.00
_cell.angle_beta   90.00
_cell.angle_gamma   90.00
#
_symmetry.space_group_name_H-M   'P 1'
#
loop_
_entity.id
_entity.type
_entity.pdbx_description
1 polymer ?
#
loop_
_entity_poly.entity_id
_entity_poly.type
_entity_poly.pdbx_seq_one_letter_code
_entity_poly.pdbx_strand_id
1 'polypeptide(L)'
;MSAEGVNIFTSIFLNQIFAFQNGTGNIVLSGIGLYALMGAINIGLRGAGYGQVSEFLDENFKDLFDKAIWKNSQTARKWINLLTNVEKPLISTSALFYSCYLYDDYQKMTNVIFKLHQVPVNFSNPTESAGKINKWIYQKTYRAIENVFDESMLSENIVIFIHTLFFRAD
;
A
#
# COMPACT_ATOMS: atom_id res chain seq x y z
N MET A 1 -12.18 8.06 12.01
CA MET A 1 -12.53 8.06 10.58
C MET A 1 -13.65 7.06 10.44
N SER A 2 -14.76 7.52 9.88
CA SER A 2 -15.83 6.67 9.35
C SER A 2 -15.32 5.99 8.08
N ALA A 3 -16.01 4.96 7.63
CA ALA A 3 -15.83 4.39 6.28
C ALA A 3 -15.91 5.46 5.16
N GLU A 4 -16.43 6.65 5.46
CA GLU A 4 -16.57 7.80 4.59
C GLU A 4 -15.26 8.27 3.94
N GLY A 5 -14.16 8.46 4.69
CA GLY A 5 -12.89 8.91 4.11
C GLY A 5 -12.35 7.93 3.06
N VAL A 6 -12.44 6.63 3.37
CA VAL A 6 -12.09 5.55 2.44
C VAL A 6 -13.02 5.56 1.22
N ASN A 7 -14.33 5.77 1.41
CA ASN A 7 -15.31 5.79 0.33
C ASN A 7 -15.11 6.99 -0.61
N ILE A 8 -14.85 8.19 -0.08
CA ILE A 8 -14.55 9.40 -0.85
C ILE A 8 -13.29 9.15 -1.69
N PHE A 9 -12.20 8.73 -1.06
CA PHE A 9 -10.96 8.37 -1.74
C PHE A 9 -11.19 7.33 -2.85
N THR A 10 -11.91 6.26 -2.54
CA THR A 10 -12.21 5.17 -3.48
C THR A 10 -13.01 5.67 -4.67
N SER A 11 -14.00 6.53 -4.44
CA SER A 11 -14.81 7.11 -5.51
C SER A 11 -14.00 7.96 -6.48
N ILE A 12 -13.02 8.73 -5.96
CA ILE A 12 -12.13 9.56 -6.79
C ILE A 12 -11.31 8.67 -7.72
N PHE A 13 -10.66 7.64 -7.19
CA PHE A 13 -9.86 6.71 -8.00
C PHE A 13 -10.71 5.91 -8.99
N LEU A 14 -11.85 5.40 -8.56
CA LEU A 14 -12.72 4.60 -9.43
C LEU A 14 -13.20 5.42 -10.63
N ASN A 15 -13.59 6.68 -10.41
CA ASN A 15 -13.99 7.59 -11.48
C ASN A 15 -12.83 7.91 -12.44
N GLN A 16 -11.61 8.09 -11.91
CA GLN A 16 -10.42 8.31 -12.75
C GLN A 16 -10.09 7.10 -13.61
N ILE A 17 -10.11 5.88 -13.04
CA ILE A 17 -9.85 4.64 -13.80
C ILE A 17 -10.94 4.43 -14.85
N PHE A 18 -12.21 4.65 -14.49
CA PHE A 18 -13.34 4.54 -15.42
C PHE A 18 -13.21 5.49 -16.62
N ALA A 19 -12.86 6.75 -16.36
CA ALA A 19 -12.59 7.73 -17.40
C ALA A 19 -11.38 7.34 -18.27
N PHE A 20 -10.29 6.87 -17.65
CA PHE A 20 -9.08 6.44 -18.35
C PHE A 20 -9.33 5.26 -19.32
N GLN A 21 -10.28 4.38 -18.98
CA GLN A 21 -10.67 3.24 -19.81
C GLN A 21 -11.81 3.55 -20.80
N ASN A 22 -12.12 4.83 -21.04
CA ASN A 22 -13.25 5.28 -21.88
C ASN A 22 -14.62 4.69 -21.47
N GLY A 23 -14.76 4.25 -20.22
CA GLY A 23 -16.00 3.71 -19.67
C GLY A 23 -16.45 2.36 -20.24
N THR A 24 -15.61 1.63 -20.97
CA THR A 24 -16.00 0.40 -21.68
C THR A 24 -15.50 -0.90 -21.05
N GLY A 25 -14.83 -0.85 -19.90
CA GLY A 25 -14.21 -2.00 -19.23
C GLY A 25 -14.82 -2.37 -17.88
N ASN A 26 -14.63 -3.62 -17.46
CA ASN A 26 -14.91 -4.05 -16.09
C ASN A 26 -13.78 -3.58 -15.16
N ILE A 27 -14.14 -3.02 -14.01
CA ILE A 27 -13.19 -2.52 -13.03
C ILE A 27 -13.45 -3.17 -11.67
N VAL A 28 -12.39 -3.61 -11.03
CA VAL A 28 -12.37 -4.05 -9.63
C VAL A 28 -11.23 -3.29 -8.93
N LEU A 29 -11.53 -2.69 -7.78
CA LEU A 29 -10.57 -1.92 -6.99
C LEU A 29 -10.71 -2.22 -5.50
N SER A 30 -9.59 -2.50 -4.83
CA SER A 30 -9.51 -2.49 -3.37
C SER A 30 -9.25 -1.07 -2.89
N GLY A 31 -10.32 -0.31 -2.68
CA GLY A 31 -10.24 1.08 -2.22
C GLY A 31 -9.50 1.22 -0.88
N ILE A 32 -9.85 0.37 0.08
CA ILE A 32 -9.17 0.30 1.38
C ILE A 32 -7.70 -0.10 1.27
N GLY A 33 -7.36 -1.01 0.36
CA GLY A 33 -5.98 -1.46 0.16
C GLY A 33 -5.09 -0.36 -0.39
N LEU A 34 -5.59 0.35 -1.41
CA LEU A 34 -4.88 1.51 -1.96
C LEU A 34 -4.78 2.64 -0.92
N TYR A 35 -5.84 2.89 -0.16
CA TYR A 35 -5.83 3.86 0.94
C TYR A 35 -4.77 3.53 2.00
N ALA A 36 -4.64 2.25 2.37
CA ALA A 36 -3.61 1.76 3.28
C ALA A 36 -2.19 1.99 2.74
N LEU A 37 -1.96 1.70 1.46
CA LEU A 37 -0.66 1.96 0.83
C LEU A 37 -0.31 3.45 0.82
N MET A 38 -1.27 4.32 0.51
CA MET A 38 -1.05 5.76 0.54
C MET A 38 -0.71 6.27 1.94
N GLY A 39 -1.36 5.73 2.98
CA GLY A 39 -0.99 6.01 4.38
C GLY A 39 0.44 5.56 4.70
N ALA A 40 0.83 4.34 4.27
CA ALA A 40 2.19 3.83 4.48
C ALA A 40 3.26 4.64 3.73
N ILE A 41 2.95 5.12 2.53
CA ILE A 41 3.80 6.04 1.77
C ILE A 41 3.94 7.36 2.55
N ASN A 42 2.84 7.94 3.00
CA ASN A 42 2.81 9.24 3.64
C ASN A 42 3.69 9.35 4.90
N ILE A 43 3.78 8.29 5.73
CA ILE A 43 4.67 8.27 6.90
C ILE A 43 6.16 8.41 6.49
N GLY A 44 6.52 7.93 5.29
CA GLY A 44 7.86 8.08 4.72
C GLY A 44 8.13 9.46 4.11
N LEU A 45 7.08 10.24 3.81
CA LEU A 45 7.21 11.54 3.15
C LEU A 45 7.51 12.68 4.13
N ARG A 46 8.04 13.78 3.59
CA ARG A 46 8.27 15.06 4.29
C ARG A 46 7.89 16.23 3.38
N GLY A 47 7.79 17.43 3.96
CA GLY A 47 7.55 18.66 3.20
C GLY A 47 6.26 18.64 2.39
N ALA A 48 6.33 19.13 1.14
CA ALA A 48 5.16 19.25 0.27
C ALA A 48 4.49 17.91 -0.03
N GLY A 49 5.26 16.84 -0.29
CA GLY A 49 4.71 15.52 -0.57
C GLY A 49 3.90 14.96 0.61
N TYR A 50 4.41 15.15 1.84
CA TYR A 50 3.64 14.82 3.04
C TYR A 50 2.35 15.62 3.14
N GLY A 51 2.40 16.93 2.89
CA GLY A 51 1.23 17.80 2.94
C GLY A 51 0.15 17.38 1.96
N GLN A 52 0.52 17.17 0.70
CA GLN A 52 -0.40 16.79 -0.38
C GLN A 52 -1.07 15.44 -0.12
N VAL A 53 -0.30 14.42 0.29
CA VAL A 53 -0.89 13.10 0.57
C VAL A 53 -1.73 13.12 1.85
N SER A 54 -1.31 13.86 2.88
CA SER A 54 -2.10 14.01 4.11
C SER A 54 -3.45 14.68 3.86
N GLU A 55 -3.45 15.77 3.07
CA GLU A 55 -4.67 16.46 2.66
C GLU A 55 -5.58 15.57 1.82
N PHE A 56 -5.00 14.85 0.86
CA PHE A 56 -5.76 13.93 0.01
C PHE A 56 -6.39 12.76 0.78
N LEU A 57 -5.73 12.29 1.84
CA LEU A 57 -6.28 11.27 2.74
C LEU A 57 -7.19 11.84 3.84
N ASP A 58 -7.36 13.16 3.92
CA ASP A 58 -8.03 13.85 5.03
C ASP A 58 -7.55 13.33 6.40
N GLU A 59 -6.23 13.22 6.57
CA GLU A 59 -5.62 12.62 7.75
C GLU A 59 -4.37 13.36 8.21
N ASN A 60 -4.24 13.51 9.52
CA ASN A 60 -3.08 14.11 10.15
C ASN A 60 -2.21 13.06 10.85
N PHE A 61 -1.08 12.74 10.25
CA PHE A 61 -0.14 11.73 10.77
C PHE A 61 0.93 12.28 11.72
N LYS A 62 0.83 13.56 12.15
CA LYS A 62 1.91 14.21 12.92
C LYS A 62 2.24 13.50 14.23
N ASP A 63 1.24 12.93 14.90
CA ASP A 63 1.41 12.18 16.16
C ASP A 63 2.19 10.86 15.99
N LEU A 64 2.34 10.36 14.75
CA LEU A 64 3.18 9.20 14.46
C LEU A 64 4.67 9.51 14.43
N PHE A 65 5.06 10.78 14.28
CA PHE A 65 6.46 11.17 14.27
C PHE A 65 7.09 11.26 15.67
N ASP A 66 6.26 11.18 16.73
CA ASP A 66 6.76 11.04 18.09
C ASP A 66 7.19 9.58 18.36
N LYS A 67 8.50 9.35 18.32
CA LYS A 67 9.10 8.04 18.49
C LYS A 67 8.76 7.35 19.82
N ALA A 68 8.49 8.12 20.87
CA ALA A 68 8.22 7.57 22.20
C ALA A 68 6.80 6.99 22.30
N ILE A 69 5.84 7.57 21.57
CA ILE A 69 4.41 7.29 21.78
C ILE A 69 3.64 6.88 20.51
N TRP A 70 4.27 6.84 19.33
CA TRP A 70 3.55 6.60 18.07
C TRP A 70 2.64 5.36 18.10
N LYS A 71 3.05 4.28 18.79
CA LYS A 71 2.25 3.04 18.92
C LYS A 71 0.90 3.26 19.62
N ASN A 72 0.87 4.20 20.57
CA ASN A 72 -0.30 4.51 21.39
C ASN A 72 -1.02 5.79 20.92
N SER A 73 -0.50 6.41 19.86
CA SER A 73 -1.08 7.59 19.25
C SER A 73 -2.54 7.36 18.83
N GLN A 74 -3.27 8.45 18.65
CA GLN A 74 -4.65 8.35 18.20
C GLN A 74 -4.70 7.85 16.75
N THR A 75 -3.79 8.33 15.91
CA THR A 75 -3.70 7.93 14.50
C THR A 75 -3.36 6.45 14.35
N ALA A 76 -2.38 5.92 15.08
CA ALA A 76 -2.04 4.49 14.98
C ALA A 76 -3.23 3.61 15.35
N ARG A 77 -3.90 3.89 16.48
CA ARG A 77 -5.11 3.15 16.90
C ARG A 77 -6.24 3.26 15.89
N LYS A 78 -6.45 4.45 15.34
CA LYS A 78 -7.46 4.73 14.31
C LYS A 78 -7.24 3.88 13.06
N TRP A 79 -6.01 3.83 12.53
CA TRP A 79 -5.68 3.06 11.34
C TRP A 79 -5.65 1.55 11.57
N ILE A 80 -5.11 1.08 12.70
CA ILE A 80 -5.12 -0.34 13.07
C ILE A 80 -6.56 -0.85 13.15
N ASN A 81 -7.46 -0.10 13.80
CA ASN A 81 -8.87 -0.47 13.91
C ASN A 81 -9.56 -0.50 12.55
N LEU A 82 -9.29 0.48 11.68
CA LEU A 82 -9.84 0.52 10.32
C LEU A 82 -9.45 -0.73 9.53
N LEU A 83 -8.16 -1.06 9.48
CA LEU A 83 -7.66 -2.18 8.66
C LEU A 83 -8.06 -3.54 9.24
N THR A 84 -8.05 -3.69 10.57
CA THR A 84 -8.45 -4.95 11.23
C THR A 84 -9.94 -5.27 11.01
N ASN A 85 -10.80 -4.25 10.93
CA ASN A 85 -12.23 -4.46 10.70
C ASN A 85 -12.55 -4.83 9.25
N VAL A 86 -11.75 -4.37 8.29
CA VAL A 86 -11.98 -4.62 6.86
C VAL A 86 -11.34 -5.93 6.37
N GLU A 87 -10.34 -6.46 7.08
CA GLU A 87 -9.63 -7.70 6.68
C GLU A 87 -10.42 -8.99 6.95
N LYS A 88 -11.46 -8.99 7.80
CA LYS A 88 -12.14 -10.23 8.22
C LYS A 88 -12.75 -11.08 7.09
N PRO A 89 -13.27 -10.52 5.97
CA PRO A 89 -13.83 -11.31 4.88
C PRO A 89 -12.92 -11.40 3.63
N LEU A 90 -11.72 -10.81 3.62
CA LEU A 90 -10.93 -10.62 2.40
C LEU A 90 -9.53 -11.22 2.53
N ILE A 91 -9.13 -12.06 1.58
CA ILE A 91 -7.73 -12.50 1.49
C ILE A 91 -6.96 -11.39 0.80
N SER A 92 -6.40 -10.48 1.61
CA SER A 92 -5.64 -9.33 1.13
C SER A 92 -4.26 -9.30 1.77
N THR A 93 -3.28 -8.79 1.03
CA THR A 93 -1.93 -8.60 1.56
C THR A 93 -1.23 -7.47 0.83
N SER A 94 -0.34 -6.79 1.55
CA SER A 94 0.44 -5.69 1.03
C SER A 94 1.93 -5.95 1.26
N ALA A 95 2.77 -5.54 0.32
CA ALA A 95 4.22 -5.59 0.44
C ALA A 95 4.90 -4.33 -0.06
N LEU A 96 6.10 -4.12 0.50
CA LEU A 96 7.06 -3.10 0.13
C LEU A 96 8.32 -3.80 -0.41
N PHE A 97 8.67 -3.56 -1.66
CA PHE A 97 9.93 -4.02 -2.25
C PHE A 97 10.88 -2.85 -2.37
N TYR A 98 12.11 -3.03 -1.87
CA TYR A 98 13.08 -1.95 -1.76
C TYR A 98 14.51 -2.45 -1.91
N SER A 99 15.37 -1.65 -2.52
CA SER A 99 16.83 -1.87 -2.57
C SER A 99 17.64 -0.90 -1.73
N CYS A 100 16.99 0.15 -1.21
CA CYS A 100 17.61 1.20 -0.41
C CYS A 100 17.61 0.89 1.09
N TYR A 101 18.27 1.72 1.89
CA TYR A 101 18.15 1.65 3.35
C TYR A 101 16.80 2.21 3.80
N LEU A 102 16.05 1.45 4.59
CA LEU A 102 14.84 1.90 5.26
C LEU A 102 15.11 2.18 6.74
N TYR A 103 14.67 3.33 7.24
CA TYR A 103 14.77 3.64 8.67
C TYR A 103 13.97 2.65 9.52
N ASP A 104 14.55 2.18 10.61
CA ASP A 104 13.93 1.20 11.52
C ASP A 104 12.54 1.64 12.03
N ASP A 105 12.37 2.93 12.31
CA ASP A 105 11.08 3.46 12.78
C ASP A 105 10.01 3.37 11.69
N TYR A 106 10.37 3.66 10.43
CA TYR A 106 9.48 3.48 9.29
C TYR A 106 9.10 2.02 9.11
N GLN A 107 10.09 1.12 9.19
CA GLN A 107 9.87 -0.33 9.10
C GLN A 107 8.91 -0.82 10.20
N LYS A 108 9.12 -0.39 11.46
CA LYS A 108 8.27 -0.77 12.58
C LYS A 108 6.85 -0.21 12.44
N MET A 109 6.71 1.07 12.10
CA MET A 109 5.41 1.72 11.93
C MET A 109 4.60 1.06 10.81
N THR A 110 5.21 0.84 9.65
CA THR A 110 4.49 0.29 8.51
C THR A 110 4.08 -1.16 8.69
N ASN A 111 4.91 -1.96 9.38
CA ASN A 111 4.57 -3.33 9.75
C ASN A 111 3.41 -3.38 10.77
N VAL A 112 3.45 -2.53 11.81
CA VAL A 112 2.42 -2.56 12.88
C VAL A 112 1.09 -1.96 12.41
N ILE A 113 1.12 -0.83 11.71
CA ILE A 113 -0.09 -0.09 11.35
C ILE A 113 -0.73 -0.67 10.10
N PHE A 114 0.06 -0.94 9.05
CA PHE A 114 -0.45 -1.33 7.73
C PHE A 114 -0.19 -2.79 7.35
N LYS A 115 0.44 -3.58 8.24
CA LYS A 115 0.82 -4.98 7.99
C LYS A 115 1.62 -5.15 6.70
N LEU A 116 2.44 -4.15 6.38
CA LEU A 116 3.19 -4.08 5.14
C LEU A 116 4.39 -5.03 5.19
N HIS A 117 4.38 -6.08 4.38
CA HIS A 117 5.48 -7.03 4.32
C HIS A 117 6.68 -6.43 3.58
N GLN A 118 7.79 -6.25 4.29
CA GLN A 118 8.99 -5.62 3.76
C GLN A 118 9.90 -6.67 3.13
N VAL A 119 10.17 -6.53 1.84
CA VAL A 119 10.93 -7.48 1.03
C VAL A 119 12.13 -6.79 0.41
N PRO A 120 13.35 -7.00 0.94
CA PRO A 120 14.55 -6.46 0.31
C PRO A 120 14.78 -7.13 -1.04
N VAL A 121 15.15 -6.34 -2.04
CA VAL A 121 15.47 -6.76 -3.41
C VAL A 121 16.75 -6.08 -3.88
N ASN A 122 17.38 -6.62 -4.92
CA ASN A 122 18.60 -6.06 -5.50
C ASN A 122 18.33 -5.61 -6.93
N PHE A 123 18.00 -4.33 -7.13
CA PHE A 123 17.70 -3.80 -8.46
C PHE A 123 18.92 -3.69 -9.38
N SER A 124 20.15 -3.89 -8.87
CA SER A 124 21.32 -4.10 -9.74
C SER A 124 21.30 -5.50 -10.40
N ASN A 125 20.41 -6.40 -9.96
CA ASN A 125 20.02 -7.62 -10.68
C ASN A 125 18.51 -7.59 -10.97
N PRO A 126 18.07 -6.84 -12.00
CA PRO A 126 16.65 -6.58 -12.24
C PRO A 126 15.89 -7.85 -12.63
N THR A 127 16.50 -8.78 -13.37
CA THR A 127 15.86 -10.07 -13.71
C THR A 127 15.51 -10.88 -12.46
N GLU A 128 16.43 -11.01 -11.51
CA GLU A 128 16.18 -11.71 -10.24
C GLU A 128 15.11 -11.00 -9.41
N SER A 129 15.19 -9.67 -9.33
CA SER A 129 14.24 -8.86 -8.57
C SER A 129 12.82 -8.93 -9.15
N ALA A 130 12.66 -8.88 -10.47
CA ALA A 130 11.38 -9.04 -11.14
C ALA A 130 10.80 -10.43 -10.88
N GLY A 131 11.63 -11.47 -10.99
CA GLY A 131 11.24 -12.85 -10.63
C GLY A 131 10.78 -12.99 -9.18
N LYS A 132 11.47 -12.34 -8.24
CA LYS A 132 11.10 -12.35 -6.81
C LYS A 132 9.78 -11.63 -6.54
N ILE A 133 9.56 -10.47 -7.16
CA ILE A 133 8.30 -9.71 -7.05
C ILE A 133 7.15 -10.52 -7.64
N ASN A 134 7.29 -11.03 -8.87
CA ASN A 134 6.26 -11.83 -9.52
C ASN A 134 5.95 -13.11 -8.75
N LYS A 135 6.96 -13.81 -8.22
CA LYS A 135 6.76 -14.99 -7.37
C LYS A 135 5.96 -14.66 -6.11
N TRP A 136 6.22 -13.51 -5.49
CA TRP A 136 5.44 -13.06 -4.34
C TRP A 136 3.98 -12.81 -4.73
N ILE A 137 3.72 -12.07 -5.81
CA ILE A 137 2.35 -11.81 -6.32
C ILE A 137 1.63 -13.13 -6.62
N TYR A 138 2.28 -14.04 -7.35
CA TYR A 138 1.75 -15.35 -7.71
C TYR A 138 1.29 -16.15 -6.49
N GLN A 139 2.13 -16.20 -5.46
CA GLN A 139 1.81 -16.90 -4.22
C GLN A 139 0.66 -16.24 -3.45
N LYS A 140 0.61 -14.91 -3.42
CA LYS A 140 -0.40 -14.15 -2.67
C LYS A 140 -1.75 -14.03 -3.36
N THR A 141 -1.81 -14.37 -4.65
CA THR A 141 -3.03 -14.36 -5.46
C THR A 141 -3.50 -15.78 -5.78
N TYR A 142 -3.07 -16.79 -5.03
CA TYR A 142 -3.42 -18.21 -5.26
C TYR A 142 -3.17 -18.66 -6.70
N ARG A 143 -2.05 -18.22 -7.26
CA ARG A 143 -1.61 -18.57 -8.62
C ARG A 143 -2.45 -17.95 -9.74
N ALA A 144 -3.27 -16.95 -9.45
CA ALA A 144 -4.13 -16.31 -10.44
C ALA A 144 -3.42 -15.20 -11.24
N ILE A 145 -2.42 -14.53 -10.65
CA ILE A 145 -1.72 -13.40 -11.28
C ILE A 145 -0.24 -13.75 -11.45
N GLU A 146 0.24 -13.67 -12.68
CA GLU A 146 1.62 -13.97 -13.09
C GLU A 146 2.22 -12.81 -13.89
N ASN A 147 3.56 -12.67 -13.84
CA ASN A 147 4.35 -11.83 -14.74
C ASN A 147 3.89 -10.35 -14.84
N VAL A 148 3.61 -9.72 -13.70
CA VAL A 148 3.19 -8.31 -13.63
C VAL A 148 4.35 -7.34 -13.87
N PHE A 149 5.54 -7.69 -13.36
CA PHE A 149 6.75 -6.88 -13.48
C PHE A 149 7.72 -7.52 -14.47
N ASP A 150 8.24 -6.73 -15.40
CA ASP A 150 9.42 -7.08 -16.17
C ASP A 150 10.65 -6.29 -15.69
N GLU A 151 11.84 -6.71 -16.13
CA GLU A 151 13.10 -6.12 -15.70
C GLU A 151 13.26 -4.65 -16.11
N SER A 152 12.60 -4.19 -17.19
CA SER A 152 12.64 -2.80 -17.64
C SER A 152 11.82 -1.85 -16.77
N MET A 153 10.89 -2.40 -15.96
CA MET A 153 10.15 -1.64 -14.95
C MET A 153 10.97 -1.38 -13.69
N LEU A 154 12.14 -2.01 -13.56
CA LEU A 154 12.99 -1.91 -12.37
C LEU A 154 14.18 -1.01 -12.64
N SER A 155 14.42 -0.07 -11.73
CA SER A 155 15.56 0.84 -11.79
C SER A 155 16.12 1.07 -10.39
N GLU A 156 17.35 1.56 -10.33
CA GLU A 156 17.95 1.92 -9.05
C GLU A 156 17.17 3.09 -8.42
N ASN A 157 16.99 3.06 -7.10
CA ASN A 157 16.29 4.07 -6.29
C ASN A 157 14.76 4.09 -6.35
N ILE A 158 14.11 3.07 -6.91
CA ILE A 158 12.65 2.92 -6.76
C ILE A 158 12.30 2.14 -5.50
N VAL A 159 11.09 2.38 -5.00
CA VAL A 159 10.47 1.62 -3.93
C VAL A 159 9.09 1.23 -4.43
N ILE A 160 8.77 -0.06 -4.41
CA ILE A 160 7.55 -0.59 -5.02
C ILE A 160 6.60 -1.04 -3.92
N PHE A 161 5.39 -0.47 -3.93
CA PHE A 161 4.31 -0.87 -3.04
C PHE A 161 3.31 -1.71 -3.84
N ILE A 162 2.97 -2.88 -3.32
CA ILE A 162 2.00 -3.79 -3.95
C ILE A 162 0.93 -4.12 -2.94
N HIS A 163 -0.33 -4.02 -3.36
CA HIS A 163 -1.47 -4.57 -2.65
C HIS A 163 -2.16 -5.57 -3.55
N THR A 164 -2.42 -6.77 -3.03
CA THR A 164 -3.20 -7.79 -3.73
C THR A 164 -4.45 -8.09 -2.93
N LEU A 165 -5.58 -8.14 -3.61
CA LEU A 165 -6.85 -8.57 -3.07
C LEU A 165 -7.34 -9.78 -3.86
N PHE A 166 -7.63 -10.87 -3.17
CA PHE A 166 -8.31 -12.01 -3.73
C PHE A 166 -9.64 -12.21 -3.02
N PHE A 167 -10.72 -12.20 -3.79
CA PHE A 167 -12.07 -12.48 -3.32
C PHE A 167 -12.64 -13.62 -4.14
N ARG A 168 -13.10 -14.66 -3.45
CA ARG A 168 -13.88 -15.75 -4.04
C ARG A 168 -15.18 -15.81 -3.25
N ALA A 169 -16.29 -15.52 -3.92
CA ALA A 169 -17.59 -15.87 -3.37
C ALA A 169 -17.70 -17.39 -3.41
N ASP A 170 -17.95 -18.00 -2.26
CA ASP A 170 -18.30 -19.42 -2.16
C ASP A 170 -19.65 -19.71 -2.83
#